data_AF-A0AA46WAF1-F1
#
_entry.id   AF-A0AA46WAF1-F1
#
_cell.length_a   1.000
_cell.length_b   1.000
_cell.length_c   1.000
_cell.angle_alpha   90.00
_cell.angle_beta   90.00
_cell.angle_gamma   90.00
#
_symmetry.space_group_name_H-M   'P 1'
#
loop_
_entity.id
_entity.type
_entity.pdbx_description
1 polymer ?
#
loop_
_entity_poly.entity_id
_entity_poly.type
_entity_poly.pdbx_seq_one_letter_code
_entity_poly.pdbx_strand_id
1 'polypeptide(L)' 'MKENQFDKFLNSKLDNFCNPEQKKVILYIDKPMSEATNTQLNMINRIKQKNVIVVNSLDELGKIIK' A
#
# COMPACT_ATOMS: atom_id res chain seq x y z
N MET A 1 1.09 11.26 2.03
CA MET A 1 0.41 10.41 1.00
C MET A 1 -1.09 10.64 1.12
N LYS A 2 -1.89 10.48 0.06
CA LYS A 2 -3.37 10.54 0.15
C LYS A 2 -3.93 9.12 0.08
N GLU A 3 -4.90 8.80 0.95
CA GLU A 3 -5.42 7.44 1.16
C GLU A 3 -6.04 6.83 -0.10
N ASN A 4 -6.62 7.68 -0.95
CA ASN A 4 -7.35 7.27 -2.16
C ASN A 4 -6.43 7.03 -3.36
N GLN A 5 -5.11 7.24 -3.23
CA GLN A 5 -4.18 6.98 -4.34
C GLN A 5 -4.11 5.50 -4.74
N PHE A 6 -4.49 4.61 -3.84
CA PHE A 6 -4.53 3.18 -4.11
C PHE A 6 -5.79 2.75 -4.85
N ASP A 7 -6.87 3.56 -4.82
CA ASP A 7 -8.16 3.15 -5.36
C ASP A 7 -8.07 2.89 -6.88
N LYS A 8 -7.24 3.66 -7.62
CA LYS A 8 -6.98 3.42 -9.06
C LYS A 8 -6.29 2.09 -9.37
N PHE A 9 -5.68 1.43 -8.37
CA PHE A 9 -5.04 0.13 -8.52
C PHE A 9 -5.90 -1.02 -7.97
N LEU A 10 -6.95 -0.70 -7.20
CA LEU A 10 -7.74 -1.68 -6.44
C LEU A 10 -9.19 -1.76 -6.88
N ASN A 11 -9.76 -0.66 -7.39
CA ASN A 11 -11.16 -0.56 -7.72
C ASN A 11 -11.36 -0.49 -9.24
N SER A 12 -11.73 -1.64 -9.83
CA SER A 12 -11.99 -1.78 -11.27
C SER A 12 -13.20 -0.97 -11.77
N LYS A 13 -14.00 -0.39 -10.87
CA LYS A 13 -15.16 0.43 -11.22
C LYS A 13 -14.81 1.91 -11.44
N LEU A 14 -13.57 2.33 -11.17
CA LEU A 14 -13.15 3.71 -11.39
C LEU A 14 -12.70 3.92 -12.83
N ASP A 15 -13.08 5.05 -13.42
CA ASP A 15 -12.69 5.42 -14.79
C ASP A 15 -11.16 5.48 -15.00
N ASN A 16 -10.42 5.77 -13.93
CA ASN A 16 -8.96 5.82 -13.93
C ASN A 16 -8.29 4.54 -13.43
N PHE A 17 -9.02 3.42 -13.38
CA PHE A 17 -8.47 2.13 -12.97
C PHE A 17 -7.34 1.69 -13.92
N CYS A 18 -6.19 1.34 -13.36
CA CYS A 18 -4.98 1.04 -14.11
C CYS A 18 -4.31 -0.30 -13.75
N ASN A 19 -5.05 -1.22 -13.14
CA ASN A 19 -4.55 -2.56 -12.78
C ASN A 19 -5.43 -3.70 -13.37
N PRO A 20 -5.62 -3.77 -14.70
CA PRO A 20 -6.52 -4.75 -15.33
C PRO A 20 -6.11 -6.21 -15.08
N GLU A 21 -4.82 -6.47 -14.89
CA GLU A 21 -4.28 -7.80 -14.60
C GLU A 21 -4.34 -8.16 -13.10
N GLN A 22 -4.95 -7.30 -12.27
CA GLN A 22 -5.10 -7.50 -10.83
C GLN A 22 -3.78 -7.84 -10.13
N LYS A 23 -2.69 -7.18 -10.53
CA LYS A 23 -1.37 -7.35 -9.91
C LYS A 23 -1.43 -6.96 -8.44
N LYS A 24 -0.61 -7.63 -7.63
CA LYS A 24 -0.44 -7.31 -6.20
C LYS A 24 0.05 -5.88 -6.06
N VAL A 25 -0.60 -5.11 -5.18
CA VAL A 25 -0.22 -3.74 -4.86
C VAL A 25 0.60 -3.74 -3.57
N ILE A 26 1.83 -3.24 -3.64
CA ILE A 26 2.76 -3.20 -2.51
C ILE A 26 3.10 -1.74 -2.21
N LEU A 27 2.96 -1.34 -0.95
CA LEU A 27 3.44 -0.08 -0.40
C LEU A 27 4.71 -0.35 0.41
N TYR A 28 5.83 0.13 -0.11
CA TYR A 28 7.10 0.19 0.63
C TYR A 28 7.21 1.52 1.38
N ILE A 29 7.56 1.44 2.66
CA ILE A 29 7.83 2.61 3.50
C ILE A 29 9.28 2.53 3.96
N ASP A 30 10.08 3.49 3.52
CA ASP A 30 11.52 3.57 3.80
C ASP A 30 11.85 4.08 5.22
N LYS A 31 10.89 4.77 5.84
CA LYS A 31 11.08 5.35 7.18
C LYS A 31 10.72 4.37 8.28
N PRO A 32 11.42 4.38 9.43
CA PRO A 32 11.06 3.55 10.57
C PRO A 32 9.61 3.80 11.00
N MET A 33 8.83 2.73 11.14
CA MET A 33 7.44 2.83 11.64
C MET A 33 7.37 3.37 13.07
N SER A 34 8.44 3.24 13.85
CA SER A 34 8.57 3.80 15.20
C SER A 34 8.48 5.33 15.24
N GLU A 35 8.77 6.00 14.13
CA GLU A 35 8.69 7.47 14.01
C GLU A 35 7.34 7.95 13.46
N ALA A 36 6.44 7.03 13.13
CA ALA A 36 5.14 7.38 12.59
C ALA A 36 4.21 7.94 13.67
N THR A 37 3.60 9.08 13.38
CA THR A 37 2.50 9.63 14.18
C THR A 37 1.30 8.69 14.19
N ASN A 38 0.44 8.78 15.23
CA ASN A 38 -0.82 8.03 15.28
C ASN A 38 -1.68 8.22 14.02
N THR A 39 -1.69 9.43 13.45
CA THR A 39 -2.40 9.71 12.19
C THR A 39 -1.86 8.88 11.03
N GLN A 40 -0.53 8.77 10.91
CA GLN A 40 0.10 7.97 9.87
C GLN A 40 -0.13 6.47 10.10
N LEU A 41 -0.03 5.99 11.34
CA LEU A 41 -0.32 4.60 11.69
C LEU A 41 -1.77 4.22 11.35
N ASN A 42 -2.73 5.09 11.69
CA ASN A 42 -4.14 4.89 11.33
C ASN A 42 -4.34 4.84 9.81
N MET A 43 -3.66 5.72 9.07
CA MET A 43 -3.70 5.70 7.61
C MET A 43 -3.12 4.39 7.03
N ILE A 44 -1.97 3.94 7.55
CA ILE A 44 -1.33 2.68 7.14
C ILE A 44 -2.24 1.49 7.42
N ASN A 45 -2.91 1.46 8.58
CA ASN A 45 -3.84 0.40 8.94
C ASN A 45 -5.04 0.34 7.99
N ARG A 46 -5.61 1.49 7.59
CA ARG A 46 -6.67 1.53 6.57
C ARG A 46 -6.19 1.04 5.21
N ILE A 47 -4.96 1.38 4.81
CA ILE A 47 -4.37 0.90 3.56
C ILE A 47 -4.21 -0.63 3.59
N LYS A 48 -3.71 -1.21 4.69
CA LYS A 48 -3.60 -2.66 4.88
C LYS A 48 -4.95 -3.37 4.72
N GLN A 49 -6.04 -2.76 5.19
CA GLN A 49 -7.40 -3.31 5.05
C GLN A 49 -7.91 -3.30 3.59
N LYS A 50 -7.34 -2.48 2.71
CA LYS A 50 -7.71 -2.41 1.27
C LYS A 50 -6.99 -3.46 0.40
N ASN A 51 -6.51 -4.56 0.99
CA ASN A 51 -5.74 -5.60 0.28
C ASN A 51 -4.41 -5.08 -0.33
N VAL A 52 -3.81 -4.06 0.30
CA VAL A 52 -2.47 -3.56 -0.05
C VAL A 52 -1.45 -4.19 0.90
N ILE A 53 -0.40 -4.76 0.34
CA ILE A 53 0.71 -5.30 1.12
C ILE A 53 1.59 -4.13 1.56
N VAL A 54 1.79 -3.93 2.85
CA VAL A 54 2.65 -2.86 3.37
C VAL A 54 3.90 -3.48 3.97
N VAL A 55 5.07 -3.02 3.52
CA VAL A 55 6.39 -3.48 3.98
C VAL A 55 7.24 -2.30 4.45
N ASN A 56 8.12 -2.55 5.42
CA ASN A 56 8.98 -1.52 6.00
C ASN A 56 10.48 -1.80 5.84
N SER A 57 10.86 -2.80 5.06
CA SER A 57 12.26 -3.08 4.73
C SER A 57 12.41 -3.68 3.33
N LEU A 58 13.60 -3.54 2.76
CA LEU A 58 13.93 -4.17 1.48
C LEU A 58 13.95 -5.70 1.59
N ASP A 59 14.29 -6.25 2.76
CA ASP A 59 14.22 -7.68 3.04
C ASP A 59 12.79 -8.21 2.96
N GLU A 60 11.82 -7.51 3.55
CA GLU A 60 10.40 -7.86 3.43
C GLU A 60 9.91 -7.76 1.99
N LEU A 61 10.27 -6.68 1.29
CA LEU A 61 9.94 -6.50 -0.11
C LEU A 61 10.50 -7.66 -0.96
N GLY A 62 11.77 -8.01 -0.74
CA GLY A 62 12.47 -9.10 -1.42
C GLY A 62 11.83 -10.47 -1.19
N LYS A 63 11.16 -10.71 -0.06
CA LYS A 63 10.40 -11.95 0.19
C LYS A 63 9.09 -12.03 -0.58
N ILE A 64 8.53 -10.89 -0.98
CA ILE A 64 7.22 -10.81 -1.64
C ILE A 64 7.34 -10.83 -3.17
N ILE A 65 8.42 -10.26 -3.72
CA ILE A 65 8.64 -10.15 -5.17
C ILE A 65 9.41 -11.34 -5.77
N LYS A 66 9.79 -12.32 -4.94
CA LYS A 66 10.44 -13.57 -5.35
C LYS A 66 9.44 -14.64 -5.76
#